data_AF-A0ABD2J0T0-F1
#
_entry.id   AF-A0ABD2J0T0-F1
#
_cell.length_a   1.000
_cell.length_b   1.000
_cell.length_c   1.000
_cell.angle_alpha   90.00
_cell.angle_beta   90.00
_cell.angle_gamma   90.00
#
_symmetry.space_group_name_H-M   'P 1'
#
loop_
_entity.id
_entity.type
_entity.pdbx_description
1 polymer ?
#
loop_
_entity_poly.entity_id
_entity_poly.type
_entity_poly.pdbx_seq_one_letter_code
_entity_poly.pdbx_strand_id
1 'polypeptide(L)'
;MIVLCRSDVAVIAPFSLFPSPFPRHAFEHALAVQKALNLLYFRVGTDIDFLERAYSDLIKTDENFSNTMDVLRTVREEGIRQPITVMYQRADYMLNVVGGQDEAEPNYEIKQLEVNCGSVAGTSLDRRTAQLNHVLLQRAGFHPAPEDLPENWPDKAQIESIKMAWEEYNKSDAIVVILISTISETIFDANFFETELDRLSNGRIKVERITLNDCVHRCKLDENFALRLDGREVAVVKSRYSVLGLRARGTELNILKNFRLMLERSLAIKIPSTFIGFSCSKKVQQLLAEPGELEHFFPEESDAEMVKAIRKTFAGMWSLENTDENTEQKIQRTWHSPCLYVSGPSPPLPLASVVHVLFCCIRWPSRPNCEALLAQRHHCRRGIEI
;
A
#
# COMPACT_ATOMS: atom_id res chain seq x y z
N MET A 1 -17.18 8.62 -10.47
CA MET A 1 -17.93 9.40 -9.46
C MET A 1 -17.49 8.94 -8.08
N ILE A 2 -17.50 9.85 -7.12
CA ILE A 2 -17.28 9.59 -5.69
C ILE A 2 -18.51 10.08 -4.91
N VAL A 3 -18.73 9.54 -3.71
CA VAL A 3 -19.80 10.02 -2.82
C VAL A 3 -19.24 11.06 -1.86
N LEU A 4 -19.96 12.17 -1.67
CA LEU A 4 -19.69 13.08 -0.56
C LEU A 4 -20.27 12.45 0.71
N CYS A 5 -19.38 12.07 1.64
CA CYS A 5 -19.65 11.50 2.97
C CYS A 5 -21.13 11.57 3.44
N ARG A 6 -21.84 10.43 3.44
CA ARG A 6 -23.24 10.23 3.89
C ARG A 6 -24.36 10.93 3.09
N SER A 7 -24.08 11.35 1.86
CA SER A 7 -25.09 11.92 0.96
C SER A 7 -25.54 10.92 -0.12
N ASP A 8 -26.80 10.97 -0.54
CA ASP A 8 -27.28 10.32 -1.78
C ASP A 8 -26.68 10.99 -3.04
N VAL A 9 -25.96 12.09 -2.87
CA VAL A 9 -25.30 12.85 -3.92
C VAL A 9 -23.93 12.28 -4.24
N ALA A 10 -23.69 12.07 -5.52
CA ALA A 10 -22.40 11.71 -6.05
C ALA A 10 -21.84 12.84 -6.93
N VAL A 11 -20.54 13.06 -6.82
CA VAL A 11 -19.79 14.06 -7.60
C VAL A 11 -18.74 13.39 -8.48
N ILE A 12 -18.23 14.11 -9.46
CA ILE A 12 -17.14 13.61 -10.30
C ILE A 12 -15.88 13.51 -9.42
N ALA A 13 -15.13 12.41 -9.58
CA ALA A 13 -13.85 12.27 -8.88
C ALA A 13 -12.89 13.36 -9.37
N PRO A 14 -12.11 14.03 -8.51
CA PRO A 14 -11.13 15.00 -8.96
C PRO A 14 -10.17 14.39 -10.00
N PHE A 15 -9.94 15.09 -11.11
CA PHE A 15 -9.10 14.62 -12.21
C PHE A 15 -8.37 15.79 -12.89
N SER A 16 -7.24 15.51 -13.55
CA SER A 16 -6.59 16.48 -14.44
C SER A 16 -7.30 16.51 -15.80
N LEU A 17 -7.48 17.69 -16.38
CA LEU A 17 -8.18 17.82 -17.67
C LEU A 17 -7.45 17.08 -18.81
N PHE A 18 -6.12 17.06 -18.77
CA PHE A 18 -5.29 16.33 -19.72
C PHE A 18 -4.31 15.41 -18.96
N PRO A 19 -3.85 14.31 -19.57
CA PRO A 19 -2.82 13.47 -18.98
C PRO A 19 -1.51 14.26 -18.83
N SER A 20 -0.82 14.08 -17.70
CA SER A 20 0.49 14.67 -17.47
C SER A 20 1.55 13.95 -18.31
N PRO A 21 2.46 14.67 -19.00
CA PRO A 21 3.61 14.05 -19.65
C PRO A 21 4.45 13.26 -18.64
N PHE A 22 4.86 12.05 -19.02
CA PHE A 22 5.73 11.20 -18.22
C PHE A 22 6.73 10.50 -19.15
N PRO A 23 8.04 10.52 -18.85
CA PRO A 23 9.04 9.92 -19.74
C PRO A 23 8.82 8.41 -19.93
N ARG A 24 8.84 7.95 -21.17
CA ARG A 24 8.61 6.54 -21.55
C ARG A 24 9.54 5.59 -20.80
N HIS A 25 10.84 5.90 -20.77
CA HIS A 25 11.84 5.06 -20.09
C HIS A 25 11.57 4.93 -18.58
N ALA A 26 11.04 5.97 -17.95
CA ALA A 26 10.68 5.96 -16.55
C ALA A 26 9.44 5.08 -16.29
N PHE A 27 8.43 5.17 -17.16
CA PHE A 27 7.22 4.35 -17.07
C PHE A 27 7.55 2.87 -17.26
N GLU A 28 8.33 2.55 -18.29
CA GLU A 28 8.75 1.18 -18.60
C GLU A 28 9.62 0.58 -17.48
N HIS A 29 10.51 1.37 -16.87
CA HIS A 29 11.30 0.91 -15.73
C HIS A 29 10.42 0.57 -14.52
N ALA A 30 9.43 1.41 -14.19
CA ALA A 30 8.49 1.15 -13.10
C ALA A 30 7.63 -0.10 -13.38
N LEU A 31 7.18 -0.27 -14.62
CA LEU A 31 6.41 -1.43 -15.04
C LEU A 31 7.24 -2.73 -14.98
N ALA A 32 8.49 -2.70 -15.46
CA ALA A 32 9.37 -3.86 -15.52
C ALA A 32 9.72 -4.41 -14.13
N VAL A 33 9.90 -3.53 -13.13
CA VAL A 33 10.30 -3.94 -11.77
C VAL A 33 9.12 -4.42 -10.91
N GLN A 34 7.87 -4.14 -11.30
CA GLN A 34 6.69 -4.41 -10.47
C GLN A 34 6.54 -5.89 -10.07
N LYS A 35 6.83 -6.83 -10.97
CA LYS A 35 6.76 -8.27 -10.65
C LYS A 35 7.82 -8.68 -9.61
N ALA A 36 9.01 -8.11 -9.71
CA ALA A 36 10.08 -8.34 -8.75
C ALA A 36 9.73 -7.77 -7.37
N LEU A 37 9.13 -6.57 -7.32
CA LEU A 37 8.62 -5.98 -6.07
C LEU A 37 7.46 -6.78 -5.47
N ASN A 38 6.59 -7.35 -6.30
CA ASN A 38 5.56 -8.26 -5.82
C ASN A 38 6.18 -9.48 -5.13
N LEU A 39 7.19 -10.10 -5.77
CA LEU A 39 7.88 -11.25 -5.18
C LEU A 39 8.63 -10.88 -3.89
N LEU A 40 9.30 -9.73 -3.87
CA LEU A 40 9.99 -9.21 -2.69
C LEU A 40 9.05 -9.11 -1.49
N TYR A 41 7.97 -8.35 -1.61
CA TYR A 41 7.07 -8.13 -0.47
C TYR A 41 6.22 -9.35 -0.11
N PHE A 42 6.02 -10.27 -1.05
CA PHE A 42 5.49 -11.59 -0.74
C PHE A 42 6.47 -12.36 0.16
N ARG A 43 7.75 -12.45 -0.20
CA ARG A 43 8.80 -13.10 0.61
C ARG A 43 8.97 -12.42 1.98
N VAL A 44 8.95 -11.09 2.02
CA VAL A 44 8.99 -10.32 3.28
C VAL A 44 7.79 -10.63 4.17
N GLY A 45 6.57 -10.69 3.61
CA GLY A 45 5.39 -11.05 4.40
C GLY A 45 5.42 -12.48 4.95
N THR A 46 6.17 -13.37 4.32
CA THR A 46 6.37 -14.75 4.80
C THR A 46 7.53 -14.92 5.79
N ASP A 47 8.39 -13.92 5.91
CA ASP A 47 9.54 -13.94 6.83
C ASP A 47 9.21 -13.19 8.13
N ILE A 48 8.65 -13.94 9.09
CA ILE A 48 8.21 -13.38 10.36
C ILE A 48 9.40 -12.96 11.22
N ASP A 49 10.54 -13.65 11.12
CA ASP A 49 11.74 -13.30 11.89
C ASP A 49 12.30 -11.95 11.42
N PHE A 50 12.28 -11.70 10.11
CA PHE A 50 12.56 -10.37 9.55
C PHE A 50 11.60 -9.32 10.09
N LEU A 51 10.29 -9.58 10.10
CA LEU A 51 9.30 -8.61 10.62
C LEU A 51 9.46 -8.35 12.12
N GLU A 52 9.81 -9.37 12.91
CA GLU A 52 10.13 -9.24 14.33
C GLU A 52 11.35 -8.35 14.56
N ARG A 53 12.41 -8.56 13.78
CA ARG A 53 13.60 -7.71 13.79
C ARG A 53 13.24 -6.28 13.38
N ALA A 54 12.49 -6.13 12.30
CA ALA A 54 12.12 -4.84 11.73
C ALA A 54 11.30 -3.98 12.68
N TYR A 55 10.44 -4.60 13.48
CA TYR A 55 9.54 -3.92 14.40
C TYR A 55 9.91 -4.02 15.87
N SER A 56 11.10 -4.54 16.18
CA SER A 56 11.55 -4.81 17.55
C SER A 56 11.43 -3.62 18.51
N ASP A 57 11.66 -2.39 18.03
CA ASP A 57 11.47 -1.18 18.83
C ASP A 57 10.05 -0.60 18.75
N LEU A 58 9.36 -0.71 17.61
CA LEU A 58 7.99 -0.22 17.46
C LEU A 58 7.02 -0.99 18.36
N ILE A 59 7.14 -2.32 18.45
CA ILE A 59 6.23 -3.12 19.27
C ILE A 59 6.30 -2.80 20.77
N LYS A 60 7.38 -2.15 21.23
CA LYS A 60 7.54 -1.70 22.62
C LYS A 60 6.73 -0.43 22.91
N THR A 61 6.43 0.36 21.89
CA THR A 61 5.85 1.71 22.02
C THR A 61 4.50 1.88 21.33
N ASP A 62 4.13 0.98 20.41
CA ASP A 62 2.90 1.03 19.63
C ASP A 62 2.08 -0.26 19.80
N GLU A 63 0.97 -0.15 20.54
CA GLU A 63 0.08 -1.28 20.82
C GLU A 63 -0.57 -1.89 19.57
N ASN A 64 -0.76 -1.13 18.48
CA ASN A 64 -1.31 -1.68 17.23
C ASN A 64 -0.28 -2.57 16.54
N PHE A 65 1.00 -2.14 16.53
CA PHE A 65 2.09 -2.98 16.02
C PHE A 65 2.29 -4.22 16.89
N SER A 66 2.31 -4.03 18.22
CA SER A 66 2.45 -5.13 19.19
C SER A 66 1.35 -6.18 19.00
N ASN A 67 0.09 -5.77 18.97
CA ASN A 67 -1.03 -6.68 18.78
C ASN A 67 -1.06 -7.35 17.41
N THR A 68 -0.61 -6.66 16.36
CA THR A 68 -0.50 -7.27 15.03
C THR A 68 0.61 -8.32 15.02
N MET A 69 1.76 -8.02 15.64
CA MET A 69 2.85 -8.99 15.78
C MET A 69 2.42 -10.23 16.57
N ASP A 70 1.66 -10.05 17.64
CA ASP A 70 1.10 -11.17 18.41
C ASP A 70 0.20 -12.07 17.55
N VAL A 71 -0.63 -11.48 16.66
CA VAL A 71 -1.44 -12.27 15.71
C VAL A 71 -0.54 -13.10 14.81
N LEU A 72 0.53 -12.50 14.24
CA LEU A 72 1.47 -13.21 13.36
C LEU A 72 2.15 -14.36 14.11
N ARG A 73 2.64 -14.12 15.34
CA ARG A 73 3.28 -15.12 16.20
C ARG A 73 2.35 -16.28 16.51
N THR A 74 1.15 -15.99 17.00
CA THR A 74 0.16 -17.02 17.35
C THR A 74 -0.21 -17.87 16.14
N VAL A 75 -0.42 -17.25 14.98
CA VAL A 75 -0.79 -17.99 13.76
C VAL A 75 0.38 -18.82 13.23
N ARG A 76 1.64 -18.34 13.37
CA ARG A 76 2.84 -19.13 13.07
C ARG A 76 2.95 -20.36 13.97
N GLU A 77 2.78 -20.17 15.27
CA GLU A 77 2.86 -21.24 16.28
C GLU A 77 1.77 -22.30 16.08
N GLU A 78 0.57 -21.89 15.71
CA GLU A 78 -0.54 -22.81 15.42
C GLU A 78 -0.44 -23.52 14.07
N GLY A 79 0.40 -23.00 13.17
CA GLY A 79 0.48 -23.44 11.77
C GLY A 79 -0.49 -22.72 10.85
N ILE A 80 -0.01 -22.40 9.64
CA ILE A 80 -0.79 -21.73 8.60
C ILE A 80 -1.83 -22.71 8.03
N ARG A 81 -3.11 -22.41 8.21
CA ARG A 81 -4.22 -23.26 7.73
C ARG A 81 -4.65 -22.97 6.30
N GLN A 82 -4.56 -21.71 5.87
CA GLN A 82 -4.85 -21.30 4.49
C GLN A 82 -3.56 -20.81 3.84
N PRO A 83 -2.88 -21.64 3.02
CA PRO A 83 -1.62 -21.27 2.37
C PRO A 83 -1.80 -20.30 1.20
N ILE A 84 -3.01 -20.16 0.66
CA ILE A 84 -3.31 -19.29 -0.48
C ILE A 84 -3.68 -17.88 0.02
N THR A 85 -3.06 -16.87 -0.57
CA THR A 85 -3.34 -15.44 -0.30
C THR A 85 -3.20 -14.67 -1.61
N VAL A 86 -3.89 -13.54 -1.73
CA VAL A 86 -3.73 -12.64 -2.89
C VAL A 86 -3.18 -11.31 -2.40
N MET A 87 -2.05 -10.89 -2.97
CA MET A 87 -1.47 -9.59 -2.70
C MET A 87 -1.83 -8.59 -3.79
N TYR A 88 -2.47 -7.48 -3.41
CA TYR A 88 -2.52 -6.29 -4.24
C TYR A 88 -1.44 -5.32 -3.79
N GLN A 89 -0.50 -5.04 -4.68
CA GLN A 89 0.57 -4.09 -4.42
C GLN A 89 0.43 -2.87 -5.34
N ARG A 90 0.59 -1.69 -4.76
CA ARG A 90 0.80 -0.43 -5.50
C ARG A 90 2.13 0.18 -5.06
N ALA A 91 3.08 0.27 -5.98
CA ALA A 91 4.33 0.98 -5.78
C ALA A 91 4.21 2.41 -6.34
N ASP A 92 4.42 3.40 -5.48
CA ASP A 92 4.28 4.81 -5.81
C ASP A 92 5.67 5.39 -6.13
N TYR A 93 5.80 6.06 -7.28
CA TYR A 93 7.07 6.62 -7.77
C TYR A 93 6.96 8.12 -8.07
N MET A 94 8.09 8.81 -7.96
CA MET A 94 8.27 10.17 -8.49
C MET A 94 9.54 10.25 -9.34
N LEU A 95 9.58 11.22 -10.26
CA LEU A 95 10.74 11.50 -11.10
C LEU A 95 11.73 12.39 -10.36
N ASN A 96 12.98 11.94 -10.24
CA ASN A 96 14.11 12.71 -9.73
C ASN A 96 14.96 13.23 -10.88
N VAL A 97 15.17 14.55 -10.93
CA VAL A 97 16.08 15.15 -11.90
C VAL A 97 17.53 14.86 -11.51
N VAL A 98 18.25 14.14 -12.37
CA VAL A 98 19.66 13.76 -12.16
C VAL A 98 20.63 14.50 -13.08
N GLY A 99 20.15 15.18 -14.11
CA GLY A 99 20.96 16.00 -15.01
C GLY A 99 20.11 16.92 -15.88
N GLY A 100 20.72 17.92 -16.52
CA GLY A 100 20.03 18.83 -17.42
C GLY A 100 18.93 19.65 -16.74
N GLN A 101 19.17 20.15 -15.51
CA GLN A 101 18.14 20.84 -14.72
C GLN A 101 17.56 22.09 -15.41
N ASP A 102 18.38 22.75 -16.25
CA ASP A 102 18.01 23.94 -17.01
C ASP A 102 17.73 23.62 -18.50
N GLU A 103 17.74 22.34 -18.87
CA GLU A 103 17.46 21.89 -20.24
C GLU A 103 15.97 21.70 -20.47
N ALA A 104 15.54 21.76 -21.74
CA ALA A 104 14.14 21.52 -22.11
C ALA A 104 13.68 20.09 -21.79
N GLU A 105 14.59 19.12 -21.84
CA GLU A 105 14.35 17.72 -21.46
C GLU A 105 15.39 17.26 -20.44
N PRO A 106 15.13 17.46 -19.12
CA PRO A 106 16.01 16.99 -18.08
C PRO A 106 16.14 15.47 -18.06
N ASN A 107 17.25 14.97 -17.52
CA ASN A 107 17.45 13.55 -17.28
C ASN A 107 16.75 13.13 -15.98
N TYR A 108 15.86 12.14 -16.07
CA TYR A 108 15.05 11.67 -14.94
C TYR A 108 15.38 10.23 -14.53
N GLU A 109 15.36 9.98 -13.22
CA GLU A 109 15.28 8.65 -12.62
C GLU A 109 13.96 8.48 -11.86
N ILE A 110 13.36 7.29 -11.89
CA ILE A 110 12.27 6.97 -10.96
C ILE A 110 12.84 6.69 -9.56
N LYS A 111 12.20 7.24 -8.55
CA LYS A 111 12.44 6.91 -7.15
C LYS A 111 11.14 6.50 -6.47
N GLN A 112 11.15 5.32 -5.87
CA GLN A 112 10.04 4.78 -5.13
C GLN A 112 9.86 5.56 -3.83
N LEU A 113 8.64 6.05 -3.61
CA LEU A 113 8.24 6.75 -2.40
C LEU A 113 7.62 5.81 -1.38
N GLU A 114 6.82 4.87 -1.86
CA GLU A 114 6.04 3.99 -1.00
C GLU A 114 5.66 2.70 -1.72
N VAL A 115 5.43 1.66 -0.93
CA VAL A 115 4.78 0.43 -1.36
C VAL A 115 3.56 0.21 -0.48
N ASN A 116 2.42 -0.02 -1.11
CA ASN A 116 1.15 -0.25 -0.44
C ASN A 116 0.68 -1.68 -0.73
N CYS A 117 0.55 -2.50 0.31
CA CYS A 117 0.03 -3.88 0.17
C CYS A 117 -1.22 -4.15 1.01
N GLY A 118 -1.61 -3.22 1.89
CA GLY A 118 -2.73 -3.41 2.82
C GLY A 118 -4.09 -3.20 2.17
N SER A 119 -4.32 -2.03 1.58
CA SER A 119 -5.56 -1.73 0.86
C SER A 119 -5.26 -0.92 -0.40
N VAL A 120 -5.44 -1.58 -1.55
CA VAL A 120 -5.38 -0.95 -2.87
C VAL A 120 -6.81 -0.84 -3.39
N ALA A 121 -7.31 0.40 -3.48
CA ALA A 121 -8.68 0.73 -3.87
C ALA A 121 -8.68 1.81 -4.95
N GLY A 122 -9.83 2.00 -5.61
CA GLY A 122 -9.97 3.03 -6.65
C GLY A 122 -9.49 2.61 -8.03
N THR A 123 -9.13 1.34 -8.22
CA THR A 123 -8.62 0.81 -9.50
C THR A 123 -9.64 0.96 -10.63
N SER A 124 -10.94 0.94 -10.32
CA SER A 124 -11.98 1.17 -11.32
C SER A 124 -12.11 2.65 -11.71
N LEU A 125 -11.66 3.57 -10.85
CA LEU A 125 -11.50 5.00 -11.17
C LEU A 125 -10.25 5.21 -12.03
N ASP A 126 -9.13 4.53 -11.72
CA ASP A 126 -7.89 4.64 -12.49
C ASP A 126 -8.10 4.26 -13.97
N ARG A 127 -8.82 3.16 -14.22
CA ARG A 127 -9.22 2.77 -15.59
C ARG A 127 -10.09 3.84 -16.26
N ARG A 128 -11.09 4.37 -15.54
CA ARG A 128 -12.01 5.39 -16.08
C ARG A 128 -11.29 6.70 -16.38
N THR A 129 -10.30 7.08 -15.59
CA THR A 129 -9.44 8.24 -15.83
C THR A 129 -8.63 8.06 -17.11
N ALA A 130 -8.03 6.88 -17.33
CA ALA A 130 -7.32 6.60 -18.57
C ALA A 130 -8.26 6.70 -19.79
N GLN A 131 -9.44 6.07 -19.72
CA GLN A 131 -10.46 6.15 -20.77
C GLN A 131 -10.92 7.58 -21.05
N LEU A 132 -11.10 8.39 -20.00
CA LEU A 132 -11.44 9.80 -20.15
C LEU A 132 -10.33 10.58 -20.86
N ASN A 133 -9.06 10.33 -20.55
CA ASN A 133 -7.93 10.97 -21.21
C ASN A 133 -7.91 10.69 -22.73
N HIS A 134 -8.24 9.46 -23.16
CA HIS A 134 -8.35 9.14 -24.60
C HIS A 134 -9.39 10.02 -25.28
N VAL A 135 -10.57 10.16 -24.68
CA VAL A 135 -11.67 10.96 -25.24
C VAL A 135 -11.32 12.45 -25.26
N LEU A 136 -10.71 12.96 -24.20
CA LEU A 136 -10.36 14.39 -24.09
C LEU A 136 -9.27 14.79 -25.07
N LEU A 137 -8.23 13.97 -25.25
CA LEU A 137 -7.20 14.23 -26.27
C LEU A 137 -7.77 14.20 -27.69
N GLN A 138 -8.59 13.19 -28.02
CA GLN A 138 -9.26 13.11 -29.32
C GLN A 138 -10.12 14.34 -29.61
N ARG A 139 -10.89 14.81 -28.61
CA ARG A 139 -11.73 16.02 -28.75
C ARG A 139 -10.90 17.30 -28.90
N ALA A 140 -9.71 17.34 -28.32
CA ALA A 140 -8.79 18.45 -28.46
C ALA A 140 -7.97 18.40 -29.76
N GLY A 141 -8.20 17.40 -30.64
CA GLY A 141 -7.48 17.25 -31.91
C GLY A 141 -6.10 16.60 -31.77
N PHE A 142 -5.81 16.00 -30.61
CA PHE A 142 -4.60 15.21 -30.39
C PHE A 142 -4.87 13.74 -30.67
N HIS A 143 -3.94 13.12 -31.41
CA HIS A 143 -4.00 11.71 -31.79
C HIS A 143 -2.73 11.01 -31.26
N PRO A 144 -2.64 10.74 -29.94
CA PRO A 144 -1.48 10.06 -29.37
C PRO A 144 -1.35 8.65 -29.95
N ALA A 145 -0.12 8.16 -30.08
CA ALA A 145 0.09 6.76 -30.39
C ALA A 145 -0.40 5.88 -29.21
N PRO A 146 -0.86 4.64 -29.44
CA PRO A 146 -1.31 3.75 -28.36
C PRO A 146 -0.29 3.60 -27.23
N GLU A 147 0.99 3.63 -27.54
CA GLU A 147 2.10 3.55 -26.60
C GLU A 147 2.31 4.83 -25.77
N ASP A 148 1.79 5.99 -26.19
CA ASP A 148 1.85 7.26 -25.44
C ASP A 148 0.68 7.40 -24.46
N LEU A 149 -0.39 6.64 -24.68
CA LEU A 149 -1.56 6.59 -23.81
C LEU A 149 -1.99 5.13 -23.61
N PRO A 150 -1.26 4.37 -22.78
CA PRO A 150 -1.50 2.94 -22.62
C PRO A 150 -2.86 2.68 -21.96
N GLU A 151 -3.49 1.57 -22.34
CA GLU A 151 -4.68 1.11 -21.66
C GLU A 151 -4.37 0.71 -20.20
N ASN A 152 -5.30 0.98 -19.29
CA ASN A 152 -5.11 0.77 -17.86
C ASN A 152 -6.27 -0.08 -17.29
N TRP A 153 -6.01 -1.35 -16.96
CA TRP A 153 -7.03 -2.31 -16.50
C TRP A 153 -6.76 -2.90 -15.10
N PRO A 154 -6.42 -2.10 -14.08
CA PRO A 154 -6.03 -2.61 -12.78
C PRO A 154 -7.22 -3.22 -12.02
N ASP A 155 -8.43 -2.74 -12.26
CA ASP A 155 -9.65 -3.28 -11.68
C ASP A 155 -9.97 -4.68 -12.23
N LYS A 156 -9.82 -4.89 -13.55
CA LYS A 156 -10.01 -6.19 -14.18
C LYS A 156 -9.08 -7.24 -13.55
N ALA A 157 -7.79 -6.92 -13.42
CA ALA A 157 -6.82 -7.83 -12.80
C ALA A 157 -7.22 -8.20 -11.36
N GLN A 158 -7.64 -7.23 -10.55
CA GLN A 158 -8.09 -7.49 -9.18
C GLN A 158 -9.37 -8.32 -9.11
N ILE A 159 -10.33 -8.08 -10.02
CA ILE A 159 -11.60 -8.81 -10.02
C ILE A 159 -11.37 -10.27 -10.46
N GLU A 160 -10.56 -10.48 -11.50
CA GLU A 160 -10.18 -11.81 -11.98
C GLU A 160 -9.42 -12.59 -10.90
N SER A 161 -8.55 -11.95 -10.11
CA SER A 161 -7.88 -12.62 -9.00
C SER A 161 -8.80 -12.98 -7.84
N ILE A 162 -9.87 -12.22 -7.57
CA ILE A 162 -10.90 -12.62 -6.58
C ILE A 162 -11.63 -13.86 -7.06
N LYS A 163 -12.02 -13.88 -8.35
CA LYS A 163 -12.65 -15.06 -8.96
C LYS A 163 -11.73 -16.27 -8.87
N MET A 164 -10.46 -16.12 -9.23
CA MET A 164 -9.45 -17.19 -9.15
C MET A 164 -9.32 -17.70 -7.72
N ALA A 165 -9.18 -16.82 -6.73
CA ALA A 165 -9.13 -17.22 -5.32
C ALA A 165 -10.38 -17.98 -4.88
N TRP A 166 -11.58 -17.55 -5.30
CA TRP A 166 -12.82 -18.25 -5.00
C TRP A 166 -12.87 -19.65 -5.64
N GLU A 167 -12.38 -19.79 -6.87
CA GLU A 167 -12.27 -21.08 -7.57
C GLU A 167 -11.27 -22.01 -6.89
N GLU A 168 -10.13 -21.49 -6.44
CA GLU A 168 -9.13 -22.25 -5.66
C GLU A 168 -9.66 -22.69 -4.28
N TYR A 169 -10.55 -21.91 -3.66
CA TYR A 169 -11.24 -22.32 -2.43
C TYR A 169 -12.16 -23.54 -2.66
N ASN A 170 -12.63 -23.73 -3.89
CA ASN A 170 -13.32 -24.92 -4.38
C ASN A 170 -14.58 -25.34 -3.57
N LYS A 171 -15.37 -24.35 -3.13
CA LYS A 171 -16.71 -24.56 -2.55
C LYS A 171 -17.71 -23.61 -3.18
N SER A 172 -18.64 -24.15 -3.96
CA SER A 172 -19.56 -23.38 -4.80
C SER A 172 -20.62 -22.58 -4.03
N ASP A 173 -20.90 -22.96 -2.79
CA ASP A 173 -21.86 -22.29 -1.90
C ASP A 173 -21.22 -21.22 -1.02
N ALA A 174 -19.88 -21.18 -0.96
CA ALA A 174 -19.16 -20.21 -0.16
C ALA A 174 -19.17 -18.82 -0.82
N ILE A 175 -19.27 -17.78 0.01
CA ILE A 175 -19.41 -16.39 -0.44
C ILE A 175 -18.08 -15.65 -0.46
N VAL A 176 -18.03 -14.54 -1.20
CA VAL A 176 -16.95 -13.55 -1.13
C VAL A 176 -17.41 -12.42 -0.21
N VAL A 177 -16.58 -12.08 0.78
CA VAL A 177 -16.81 -10.92 1.66
C VAL A 177 -15.91 -9.78 1.22
N ILE A 178 -16.49 -8.60 0.98
CA ILE A 178 -15.75 -7.36 0.75
C ILE A 178 -15.96 -6.46 1.97
N LEU A 179 -14.89 -6.24 2.73
CA LEU A 179 -14.92 -5.28 3.85
C LEU A 179 -14.98 -3.86 3.29
N ILE A 180 -15.98 -3.08 3.70
CA ILE A 180 -16.18 -1.69 3.29
C ILE A 180 -16.20 -0.77 4.51
N SER A 181 -15.91 0.51 4.32
CA SER A 181 -16.13 1.53 5.36
C SER A 181 -17.58 2.00 5.34
N THR A 182 -18.14 2.32 6.52
CA THR A 182 -19.45 3.00 6.65
C THR A 182 -19.47 4.33 5.91
N ILE A 183 -18.30 4.97 5.79
CA ILE A 183 -18.08 6.18 5.03
C ILE A 183 -16.98 5.88 4.03
N SER A 184 -17.34 5.84 2.75
CA SER A 184 -16.38 5.60 1.67
C SER A 184 -16.69 6.48 0.46
N GLU A 185 -15.76 7.37 0.13
CA GLU A 185 -15.82 8.14 -1.11
C GLU A 185 -15.75 7.21 -2.34
N THR A 186 -15.15 6.03 -2.18
CA THR A 186 -14.96 5.02 -3.22
C THR A 186 -15.98 3.88 -3.14
N ILE A 187 -17.18 4.10 -2.57
CA ILE A 187 -18.20 3.05 -2.50
C ILE A 187 -18.62 2.50 -3.87
N PHE A 188 -18.66 3.35 -4.91
CA PHE A 188 -18.95 2.91 -6.27
C PHE A 188 -17.91 1.95 -6.84
N ASP A 189 -16.65 2.06 -6.41
CA ASP A 189 -15.61 1.10 -6.76
C ASP A 189 -15.88 -0.25 -6.09
N ALA A 190 -16.36 -0.29 -4.85
CA ALA A 190 -16.79 -1.54 -4.21
C ALA A 190 -18.00 -2.16 -4.91
N ASN A 191 -19.00 -1.35 -5.28
CA ASN A 191 -20.18 -1.81 -6.02
C ASN A 191 -19.79 -2.39 -7.38
N PHE A 192 -18.86 -1.73 -8.08
CA PHE A 192 -18.38 -2.20 -9.37
C PHE A 192 -17.76 -3.60 -9.28
N PHE A 193 -16.99 -3.87 -8.23
CA PHE A 193 -16.42 -5.21 -7.98
C PHE A 193 -17.50 -6.27 -7.77
N GLU A 194 -18.54 -5.96 -6.98
CA GLU A 194 -19.67 -6.87 -6.77
C GLU A 194 -20.36 -7.21 -8.09
N THR A 195 -20.76 -6.18 -8.85
CA THR A 195 -21.49 -6.38 -10.11
C THR A 195 -20.67 -7.12 -11.16
N GLU A 196 -19.37 -6.88 -11.21
CA GLU A 196 -18.49 -7.49 -12.20
C GLU A 196 -18.13 -8.94 -11.82
N LEU A 197 -18.02 -9.26 -10.53
CA LEU A 197 -17.89 -10.64 -10.07
C LEU A 197 -19.15 -11.47 -10.37
N ASP A 198 -20.34 -10.89 -10.14
CA ASP A 198 -21.60 -11.53 -10.52
C ASP A 198 -21.64 -11.82 -12.02
N ARG A 199 -21.32 -10.81 -12.85
CA ARG A 199 -21.24 -10.94 -14.32
C ARG A 199 -20.23 -12.01 -14.76
N LEU A 200 -18.99 -11.96 -14.27
CA LEU A 200 -17.92 -12.89 -14.67
C LEU A 200 -18.15 -14.32 -14.19
N SER A 201 -18.91 -14.50 -13.11
CA SER A 201 -19.22 -15.81 -12.56
C SER A 201 -20.54 -16.38 -13.06
N ASN A 202 -21.29 -15.66 -13.91
CA ASN A 202 -22.66 -15.96 -14.30
C ASN A 202 -23.58 -16.16 -13.08
N GLY A 203 -23.46 -15.25 -12.10
CA GLY A 203 -24.26 -15.25 -10.87
C GLY A 203 -23.88 -16.32 -9.84
N ARG A 204 -22.78 -17.05 -10.03
CA ARG A 204 -22.32 -18.09 -9.09
C ARG A 204 -21.66 -17.52 -7.85
N ILE A 205 -20.85 -16.47 -7.98
CA ILE A 205 -20.18 -15.84 -6.85
C ILE A 205 -21.16 -14.90 -6.16
N LYS A 206 -21.51 -15.21 -4.91
CA LYS A 206 -22.29 -14.31 -4.06
C LYS A 206 -21.34 -13.43 -3.26
N VAL A 207 -21.52 -12.13 -3.37
CA VAL A 207 -20.70 -11.12 -2.69
C VAL A 207 -21.50 -10.51 -1.55
N GLU A 208 -20.92 -10.43 -0.36
CA GLU A 208 -21.44 -9.62 0.74
C GLU A 208 -20.50 -8.45 1.01
N ARG A 209 -21.01 -7.23 0.86
CA ARG A 209 -20.31 -6.02 1.33
C ARG A 209 -20.73 -5.75 2.77
N ILE A 210 -19.76 -5.73 3.69
CA ILE A 210 -20.03 -5.56 5.12
C ILE A 210 -18.99 -4.64 5.76
N THR A 211 -19.40 -3.89 6.78
CA THR A 211 -18.46 -3.04 7.52
C THR A 211 -17.56 -3.89 8.41
N LEU A 212 -16.36 -3.39 8.74
CA LEU A 212 -15.50 -4.09 9.69
C LEU A 212 -16.20 -4.32 11.04
N ASN A 213 -16.92 -3.31 11.54
CA ASN A 213 -17.63 -3.38 12.82
C ASN A 213 -18.73 -4.45 12.80
N ASP A 214 -19.52 -4.54 11.74
CA ASP A 214 -20.55 -5.58 11.63
C ASP A 214 -19.92 -6.96 11.45
N CYS A 215 -18.85 -7.04 10.66
CA CYS A 215 -18.14 -8.28 10.38
C CYS A 215 -17.57 -8.91 11.66
N VAL A 216 -17.00 -8.09 12.55
CA VAL A 216 -16.50 -8.52 13.86
C VAL A 216 -17.57 -9.24 14.69
N HIS A 217 -18.84 -8.81 14.61
CA HIS A 217 -19.92 -9.37 15.42
C HIS A 217 -20.68 -10.52 14.72
N ARG A 218 -20.73 -10.51 13.39
CA ARG A 218 -21.50 -11.47 12.58
C ARG A 218 -20.67 -12.63 12.06
N CYS A 219 -19.36 -12.48 11.97
CA CYS A 219 -18.46 -13.57 11.61
C CYS A 219 -18.15 -14.46 12.81
N LYS A 220 -18.12 -15.77 12.56
CA LYS A 220 -17.69 -16.79 13.51
C LYS A 220 -16.78 -17.79 12.81
N LEU A 221 -15.85 -18.34 13.56
CA LEU A 221 -15.05 -19.48 13.11
C LEU A 221 -15.73 -20.76 13.59
N ASP A 222 -16.00 -21.70 12.68
CA ASP A 222 -16.55 -23.00 13.06
C ASP A 222 -15.47 -24.02 13.48
N GLU A 223 -15.90 -25.21 13.87
CA GLU A 223 -15.03 -26.29 14.34
C GLU A 223 -14.05 -26.81 13.27
N ASN A 224 -14.35 -26.54 12.00
CA ASN A 224 -13.52 -26.90 10.84
C ASN A 224 -12.65 -25.73 10.36
N PHE A 225 -12.55 -24.66 11.14
CA PHE A 225 -11.85 -23.42 10.79
C PHE A 225 -12.44 -22.69 9.56
N ALA A 226 -13.68 -22.99 9.18
CA ALA A 226 -14.36 -22.20 8.15
C ALA A 226 -14.87 -20.90 8.77
N LEU A 227 -14.57 -19.77 8.11
CA LEU A 227 -15.15 -18.48 8.48
C LEU A 227 -16.60 -18.45 8.01
N ARG A 228 -17.54 -18.13 8.90
CA ARG A 228 -18.97 -18.04 8.58
C ARG A 228 -19.51 -16.67 8.87
N LEU A 229 -20.13 -16.04 7.87
CA LEU A 229 -20.90 -14.80 8.03
C LEU A 229 -22.39 -15.14 8.04
N ASP A 230 -23.02 -15.03 9.21
CA ASP A 230 -24.42 -15.43 9.44
C ASP A 230 -24.72 -16.86 8.95
N GLY A 231 -23.79 -17.80 9.23
CA GLY A 231 -23.90 -19.21 8.86
C GLY A 231 -23.40 -19.56 7.45
N ARG A 232 -23.26 -18.58 6.55
CA ARG A 232 -22.72 -18.80 5.20
C ARG A 232 -21.20 -18.86 5.24
N GLU A 233 -20.63 -19.91 4.66
CA GLU A 233 -19.19 -20.09 4.59
C GLU A 233 -18.54 -19.03 3.69
N VAL A 234 -17.40 -18.50 4.10
CA VAL A 234 -16.68 -17.42 3.40
C VAL A 234 -15.43 -17.99 2.75
N ALA A 235 -15.39 -17.94 1.42
CA ALA A 235 -14.26 -18.39 0.61
C ALA A 235 -13.14 -17.35 0.56
N VAL A 236 -13.50 -16.07 0.41
CA VAL A 236 -12.55 -14.98 0.20
C VAL A 236 -12.95 -13.79 1.04
N VAL A 237 -11.97 -13.17 1.71
CA VAL A 237 -12.13 -11.89 2.41
C VAL A 237 -11.25 -10.85 1.73
N LYS A 238 -11.87 -9.93 0.97
CA LYS A 238 -11.21 -8.76 0.42
C LYS A 238 -11.28 -7.61 1.42
N SER A 239 -10.14 -7.27 2.02
CA SER A 239 -10.05 -6.12 2.91
C SER A 239 -9.88 -4.83 2.12
N ARG A 240 -10.71 -3.82 2.43
CA ARG A 240 -10.44 -2.41 2.06
C ARG A 240 -9.87 -1.60 3.22
N TYR A 241 -9.43 -2.27 4.28
CA TYR A 241 -8.79 -1.66 5.44
C TYR A 241 -7.29 -1.98 5.42
N SER A 242 -6.47 -0.94 5.54
CA SER A 242 -5.02 -1.11 5.70
C SER A 242 -4.71 -1.70 7.08
N VAL A 243 -3.88 -2.74 7.14
CA VAL A 243 -3.41 -3.31 8.42
C VAL A 243 -2.63 -2.28 9.23
N LEU A 244 -1.77 -1.51 8.55
CA LEU A 244 -0.93 -0.46 9.15
C LEU A 244 -1.68 0.86 9.37
N GLY A 245 -2.65 1.17 8.49
CA GLY A 245 -3.41 2.42 8.51
C GLY A 245 -4.63 2.41 9.43
N LEU A 246 -5.22 1.24 9.68
CA LEU A 246 -6.34 1.11 10.63
C LEU A 246 -5.80 1.12 12.06
N ARG A 247 -6.09 2.18 12.80
CA ARG A 247 -5.68 2.36 14.20
C ARG A 247 -6.88 2.25 15.13
N ALA A 248 -6.68 1.57 16.26
CA ALA A 248 -7.63 1.45 17.34
C ALA A 248 -6.93 1.62 18.70
N ARG A 249 -7.71 1.87 19.76
CA ARG A 249 -7.22 1.99 21.14
C ARG A 249 -8.14 1.28 22.12
N GLY A 250 -7.62 0.91 23.29
CA GLY A 250 -8.40 0.29 24.36
C GLY A 250 -9.21 -0.91 23.90
N THR A 251 -10.52 -0.92 24.20
CA THR A 251 -11.42 -2.05 23.88
C THR A 251 -11.50 -2.32 22.37
N GLU A 252 -11.53 -1.30 21.53
CA GLU A 252 -11.60 -1.45 20.07
C GLU A 252 -10.37 -2.17 19.52
N LEU A 253 -9.20 -1.91 20.12
CA LEU A 253 -7.96 -2.54 19.71
C LEU A 253 -7.96 -4.05 20.02
N ASN A 254 -8.48 -4.44 21.18
CA ASN A 254 -8.64 -5.85 21.55
C ASN A 254 -9.63 -6.56 20.61
N ILE A 255 -10.73 -5.89 20.28
CA ILE A 255 -11.71 -6.40 19.30
C ILE A 255 -11.05 -6.62 17.94
N LEU A 256 -10.27 -5.64 17.46
CA LEU A 256 -9.57 -5.73 16.18
C LEU A 256 -8.52 -6.86 16.19
N LYS A 257 -7.75 -7.02 17.28
CA LYS A 257 -6.80 -8.11 17.46
C LYS A 257 -7.48 -9.47 17.34
N ASN A 258 -8.58 -9.66 18.07
CA ASN A 258 -9.34 -10.91 18.07
C ASN A 258 -9.94 -11.21 16.68
N PHE A 259 -10.44 -10.19 16.00
CA PHE A 259 -10.96 -10.34 14.65
C PHE A 259 -9.87 -10.72 13.64
N ARG A 260 -8.71 -10.03 13.65
CA ARG A 260 -7.56 -10.39 12.82
C ARG A 260 -7.11 -11.82 13.09
N LEU A 261 -7.02 -12.22 14.35
CA LEU A 261 -6.67 -13.58 14.73
C LEU A 261 -7.68 -14.62 14.21
N MET A 262 -8.97 -14.34 14.32
CA MET A 262 -10.03 -15.20 13.77
C MET A 262 -9.92 -15.32 12.24
N LEU A 263 -9.71 -14.20 11.54
CA LEU A 263 -9.54 -14.20 10.08
C LEU A 263 -8.32 -15.03 9.66
N GLU A 264 -7.18 -14.82 10.32
CA GLU A 264 -5.94 -15.52 9.96
C GLU A 264 -5.96 -17.01 10.30
N ARG A 265 -6.67 -17.40 11.36
CA ARG A 265 -6.95 -18.81 11.69
C ARG A 265 -7.90 -19.47 10.71
N SER A 266 -8.71 -18.71 9.98
CA SER A 266 -9.71 -19.27 9.09
C SER A 266 -9.14 -19.81 7.79
N LEU A 267 -9.91 -20.69 7.16
CA LEU A 267 -9.65 -21.20 5.82
C LEU A 267 -9.95 -20.17 4.71
N ALA A 268 -10.60 -19.04 5.01
CA ALA A 268 -10.89 -18.05 3.97
C ALA A 268 -9.59 -17.52 3.35
N ILE A 269 -9.55 -17.34 2.03
CA ILE A 269 -8.42 -16.71 1.32
C ILE A 269 -8.48 -15.20 1.55
N LYS A 270 -7.37 -14.63 2.01
CA LYS A 270 -7.31 -13.21 2.42
C LYS A 270 -6.71 -12.38 1.30
N ILE A 271 -7.28 -11.19 1.10
CA ILE A 271 -6.80 -10.21 0.12
C ILE A 271 -6.64 -8.84 0.81
N PRO A 272 -5.43 -8.50 1.29
CA PRO A 272 -4.31 -9.41 1.60
C PRO A 272 -4.51 -10.14 2.94
N SER A 273 -3.64 -11.11 3.25
CA SER A 273 -3.44 -11.56 4.64
C SER A 273 -2.81 -10.46 5.50
N THR A 274 -2.97 -10.59 6.82
CA THR A 274 -2.41 -9.68 7.82
C THR A 274 -0.89 -9.61 7.72
N PHE A 275 -0.25 -10.74 7.44
CA PHE A 275 1.19 -10.87 7.19
C PHE A 275 1.67 -9.93 6.07
N ILE A 276 1.03 -10.00 4.91
CA ILE A 276 1.33 -9.18 3.74
C ILE A 276 0.96 -7.71 3.99
N GLY A 277 -0.18 -7.44 4.61
CA GLY A 277 -0.57 -6.07 4.95
C GLY A 277 0.40 -5.40 5.93
N PHE A 278 1.06 -6.18 6.79
CA PHE A 278 2.00 -5.71 7.79
C PHE A 278 3.44 -5.57 7.26
N SER A 279 3.77 -6.14 6.10
CA SER A 279 5.12 -6.05 5.51
C SER A 279 5.40 -4.73 4.79
N CYS A 280 4.39 -3.92 4.48
CA CYS A 280 4.53 -2.75 3.61
C CYS A 280 4.59 -1.43 4.39
N SER A 281 5.37 -1.40 5.48
CA SER A 281 5.63 -0.18 6.26
C SER A 281 6.84 0.60 5.76
N LYS A 282 6.94 1.88 6.14
CA LYS A 282 8.12 2.71 5.88
C LYS A 282 9.37 2.16 6.56
N LYS A 283 9.24 1.54 7.75
CA LYS A 283 10.36 0.90 8.44
C LYS A 283 10.90 -0.30 7.66
N VAL A 284 10.01 -1.16 7.12
CA VAL A 284 10.43 -2.27 6.27
C VAL A 284 11.07 -1.77 4.98
N GLN A 285 10.47 -0.76 4.33
CA GLN A 285 11.04 -0.14 3.13
C GLN A 285 12.45 0.42 3.39
N GLN A 286 12.67 1.05 4.56
CA GLN A 286 13.97 1.56 4.99
C GLN A 286 14.99 0.44 5.17
N LEU A 287 14.62 -0.65 5.85
CA LEU A 287 15.52 -1.79 6.06
C LEU A 287 15.88 -2.48 4.75
N LEU A 288 14.92 -2.68 3.84
CA LEU A 288 15.19 -3.26 2.52
C LEU A 288 16.21 -2.46 1.70
N ALA A 289 16.40 -1.17 2.01
CA ALA A 289 17.40 -0.32 1.37
C ALA A 289 18.82 -0.50 1.93
N GLU A 290 18.99 -1.20 3.05
CA GLU A 290 20.28 -1.49 3.64
C GLU A 290 21.04 -2.56 2.85
N PRO A 291 22.40 -2.52 2.85
CA PRO A 291 23.20 -3.52 2.16
C PRO A 291 22.90 -4.94 2.67
N GLY A 292 22.63 -5.87 1.75
CA GLY A 292 22.39 -7.28 2.06
C GLY A 292 20.93 -7.65 2.31
N GLU A 293 20.04 -6.69 2.58
CA GLU A 293 18.64 -7.00 2.92
C GLU A 293 17.81 -7.42 1.69
N LEU A 294 18.13 -6.94 0.49
CA LEU A 294 17.51 -7.48 -0.74
C LEU A 294 18.03 -8.89 -1.04
N GLU A 295 19.34 -9.10 -0.88
CA GLU A 295 20.00 -10.39 -1.11
C GLU A 295 19.50 -11.47 -0.13
N HIS A 296 19.11 -11.11 1.09
CA HIS A 296 18.43 -12.00 2.02
C HIS A 296 17.15 -12.61 1.41
N PHE A 297 16.38 -11.82 0.66
CA PHE A 297 15.18 -12.30 -0.03
C PHE A 297 15.43 -12.85 -1.43
N PHE A 298 16.63 -12.67 -1.97
CA PHE A 298 17.04 -13.06 -3.33
C PHE A 298 18.49 -13.60 -3.30
N PRO A 299 18.71 -14.77 -2.67
CA PRO A 299 20.06 -15.24 -2.37
C PRO A 299 20.81 -15.82 -3.57
N GLU A 300 20.08 -16.19 -4.63
CA GLU A 300 20.64 -16.83 -5.81
C GLU A 300 21.35 -15.81 -6.70
N GLU A 301 22.51 -16.17 -7.26
CA GLU A 301 23.26 -15.30 -8.18
C GLU A 301 22.42 -14.91 -9.41
N SER A 302 21.51 -15.80 -9.83
CA SER A 302 20.55 -15.53 -10.91
C SER A 302 19.59 -14.38 -10.63
N ASP A 303 19.40 -13.99 -9.36
CA ASP A 303 18.54 -12.87 -8.97
C ASP A 303 19.27 -11.51 -8.99
N ALA A 304 20.58 -11.48 -9.25
CA ALA A 304 21.40 -10.27 -9.10
C ALA A 304 20.91 -9.08 -9.94
N GLU A 305 20.51 -9.28 -11.20
CA GLU A 305 19.97 -8.20 -12.03
C GLU A 305 18.58 -7.75 -11.56
N MET A 306 17.78 -8.64 -10.97
CA MET A 306 16.50 -8.29 -10.35
C MET A 306 16.70 -7.42 -9.11
N VAL A 307 17.63 -7.82 -8.23
CA VAL A 307 18.02 -7.06 -7.03
C VAL A 307 18.52 -5.67 -7.42
N LYS A 308 19.38 -5.59 -8.44
CA LYS A 308 19.90 -4.33 -8.97
C LYS A 308 18.80 -3.45 -9.56
N ALA A 309 17.83 -4.01 -10.28
CA ALA A 309 16.69 -3.28 -10.80
C ALA A 309 15.81 -2.70 -9.68
N ILE A 310 15.50 -3.50 -8.64
CA ILE A 310 14.78 -3.01 -7.44
C ILE A 310 15.57 -1.88 -6.78
N ARG A 311 16.85 -2.10 -6.48
CA ARG A 311 17.72 -1.15 -5.78
C ARG A 311 17.85 0.18 -6.51
N LYS A 312 17.87 0.17 -7.85
CA LYS A 312 17.93 1.39 -8.68
C LYS A 312 16.73 2.32 -8.43
N THR A 313 15.59 1.77 -8.02
CA THR A 313 14.40 2.56 -7.68
C THR A 313 14.42 3.16 -6.29
N PHE A 314 15.31 2.73 -5.39
CA PHE A 314 15.31 3.23 -4.01
C PHE A 314 15.84 4.66 -3.92
N ALA A 315 15.14 5.49 -3.14
CA ALA A 315 15.66 6.75 -2.62
C ALA A 315 16.53 6.48 -1.38
N GLY A 316 17.37 7.45 -1.02
CA GLY A 316 18.11 7.39 0.25
C GLY A 316 17.14 7.40 1.43
N MET A 317 17.20 6.35 2.25
CA MET A 317 16.36 6.15 3.43
C MET A 317 17.25 5.80 4.62
N TRP A 318 16.98 6.40 5.78
CA TRP A 318 17.77 6.17 7.00
C TRP A 318 16.89 6.11 8.24
N SER A 319 17.22 5.18 9.15
CA SER A 319 16.65 5.14 10.50
C SER A 319 17.20 6.27 11.37
N LEU A 320 16.38 6.77 12.29
CA LEU A 320 16.80 7.67 13.38
C LEU A 320 16.91 6.96 14.74
N GLU A 321 16.79 5.63 14.77
CA GLU A 321 16.81 4.83 16.01
C GLU A 321 18.24 4.60 16.54
N ASN A 322 19.23 4.60 15.64
CA ASN A 322 20.63 4.39 16.00
C ASN A 322 21.25 5.67 16.55
N THR A 323 22.11 5.53 17.56
CA THR A 323 22.91 6.63 18.11
C THR A 323 24.36 6.58 17.63
N ASP A 324 24.61 5.94 16.48
CA ASP A 324 25.94 5.87 15.89
C ASP A 324 26.32 7.19 15.20
N GLU A 325 27.63 7.39 14.99
CA GLU A 325 28.16 8.62 14.41
C GLU A 325 27.56 8.89 13.01
N ASN A 326 27.28 7.84 12.24
CA ASN A 326 26.69 7.95 10.91
C ASN A 326 25.26 8.52 10.97
N THR A 327 24.45 8.04 11.92
CA THR A 327 23.09 8.52 12.14
C THR A 327 23.10 9.96 12.66
N GLU A 328 23.99 10.28 13.59
CA GLU A 328 24.13 11.65 14.10
C GLU A 328 24.56 12.63 13.00
N GLN A 329 25.51 12.25 12.13
CA GLN A 329 25.91 13.05 10.98
C GLN A 329 24.75 13.27 9.99
N LYS A 330 23.94 12.24 9.73
CA LYS A 330 22.74 12.38 8.88
C LYS A 330 21.72 13.32 9.50
N ILE A 331 21.46 13.20 10.80
CA ILE A 331 20.60 14.13 11.54
C ILE A 331 21.15 15.54 11.40
N GLN A 332 22.43 15.79 11.65
CA GLN A 332 23.04 17.11 11.47
C GLN A 332 22.87 17.66 10.05
N ARG A 333 23.06 16.84 9.01
CA ARG A 333 22.83 17.26 7.61
C ARG A 333 21.39 17.70 7.37
N THR A 334 20.40 17.08 8.02
CA THR A 334 18.99 17.52 7.91
C THR A 334 18.76 18.89 8.52
N TRP A 335 19.40 19.20 9.65
CA TRP A 335 19.31 20.52 10.27
C TRP A 335 19.92 21.61 9.39
N HIS A 336 21.04 21.31 8.73
CA HIS A 336 21.73 22.24 7.83
C HIS A 336 21.04 22.40 6.47
N SER A 337 20.35 21.38 5.97
CA SER A 337 19.70 21.40 4.66
C SER A 337 18.32 20.72 4.67
N PRO A 338 17.35 21.25 5.42
CA PRO A 338 16.06 20.57 5.62
C PRO A 338 15.25 20.43 4.33
N CYS A 339 15.48 21.30 3.34
CA CYS A 339 14.85 21.21 2.02
C CYS A 339 15.27 19.96 1.22
N LEU A 340 16.33 19.27 1.63
CA LEU A 340 16.80 18.03 1.00
C LEU A 340 16.24 16.78 1.66
N TYR A 341 15.38 16.90 2.67
CA TYR A 341 14.87 15.73 3.39
C TYR A 341 13.38 15.79 3.71
N VAL A 342 12.75 14.61 3.79
CA VAL A 342 11.38 14.42 4.28
C VAL A 342 11.40 13.43 5.43
N SER A 343 10.70 13.73 6.52
CA SER A 343 10.46 12.76 7.61
C SER A 343 9.14 12.03 7.37
N GLY A 344 9.18 10.70 7.25
CA GLY A 344 8.01 9.86 7.09
C GLY A 344 7.72 9.08 8.37
N PRO A 345 6.58 9.27 9.05
CA PRO A 345 6.16 8.43 10.17
C PRO A 345 5.67 7.06 9.68
N SER A 346 5.80 6.04 10.53
CA SER A 346 5.00 4.81 10.42
C SER A 346 3.80 4.94 11.37
N PRO A 347 2.56 5.08 10.89
CA PRO A 347 2.03 4.64 9.59
C PRO A 347 1.91 5.79 8.56
N PRO A 348 1.64 5.49 7.27
CA PRO A 348 1.57 6.47 6.18
C PRO A 348 0.39 7.48 6.23
N LEU A 349 -0.34 7.55 7.34
CA LEU A 349 -1.45 8.50 7.56
C LEU A 349 -1.36 9.08 8.98
N PRO A 350 -1.90 10.30 9.21
CA PRO A 350 -1.47 11.11 10.33
C PRO A 350 -2.12 10.58 11.60
N LEU A 351 -1.32 10.01 12.51
CA LEU A 351 -1.35 10.23 13.95
C LEU A 351 -0.41 9.25 14.67
N ALA A 352 0.69 9.82 15.15
CA ALA A 352 1.41 9.50 16.39
C ALA A 352 1.67 8.02 16.74
N SER A 353 2.66 7.45 16.06
CA SER A 353 3.77 6.67 16.65
C SER A 353 4.98 6.90 15.73
N VAL A 354 6.11 7.33 16.28
CA VAL A 354 7.18 7.94 15.48
C VAL A 354 8.32 6.96 15.26
N VAL A 355 8.32 6.29 14.10
CA VAL A 355 9.58 5.97 13.42
C VAL A 355 9.79 7.08 12.42
N HIS A 356 10.82 7.90 12.64
CA HIS A 356 11.24 8.85 11.63
C HIS A 356 12.12 8.11 10.63
N VAL A 357 11.59 7.81 9.45
CA VAL A 357 12.44 7.48 8.31
C VAL A 357 12.72 8.78 7.58
N LEU A 358 14.00 9.09 7.44
CA LEU A 358 14.44 10.25 6.68
C LEU A 358 14.60 9.86 5.21
N PHE A 359 13.86 10.53 4.33
CA PHE A 359 13.97 10.37 2.88
C PHE A 359 14.79 11.53 2.30
N CYS A 360 15.66 11.26 1.33
CA CYS A 360 16.22 12.33 0.50
C CYS A 360 15.15 12.90 -0.43
N CYS A 361 15.02 14.23 -0.50
CA CYS A 361 14.10 14.91 -1.41
C CYS A 361 14.46 14.63 -2.86
N ILE A 362 13.41 14.41 -3.64
CA ILE A 362 13.46 14.33 -5.09
C ILE A 362 13.58 15.75 -5.66
N ARG A 363 14.60 16.00 -6.49
CA ARG A 363 14.81 17.30 -7.13
C ARG A 363 13.79 17.52 -8.25
N TRP A 364 13.15 18.68 -8.25
CA TRP A 364 12.16 19.10 -9.26
C TRP A 364 12.75 20.21 -10.15
N PRO A 365 12.39 20.30 -11.45
CA PRO A 365 12.72 21.47 -12.26
C PRO A 365 12.05 22.72 -11.66
N SER A 366 12.84 23.78 -11.46
CA SER A 366 12.42 25.12 -11.04
C SER A 366 11.54 25.26 -9.78
N ARG A 367 12.20 25.36 -8.60
CA ARG A 367 11.75 26.29 -7.55
C ARG A 367 12.81 27.38 -7.37
N PRO A 368 12.48 28.67 -7.59
CA PRO A 368 13.35 29.75 -7.18
C PRO A 368 13.32 29.85 -5.65
N ASN A 369 14.51 29.88 -5.06
CA ASN A 369 14.86 30.31 -3.69
C ASN A 369 14.32 29.48 -2.51
N CYS A 370 15.22 28.67 -1.94
CA CYS A 370 15.11 28.12 -0.59
C CYS A 370 14.99 29.19 0.53
N GLU A 371 15.26 30.47 0.23
CA GLU A 371 15.19 31.55 1.23
C GLU A 371 13.76 31.88 1.70
N ALA A 372 12.73 31.62 0.88
CA ALA A 372 11.34 31.95 1.25
C ALA A 372 10.79 31.10 2.40
N LEU A 373 11.30 29.87 2.59
CA LEU A 373 10.92 28.99 3.70
C LEU A 373 11.62 29.36 5.02
N LEU A 374 12.78 30.03 4.96
CA LEU A 374 13.48 30.51 6.15
C LEU A 374 12.81 31.74 6.78
N ALA A 375 12.11 32.55 5.99
CA ALA A 375 11.41 33.75 6.46
C ALA A 375 10.23 33.46 7.42
N GLN A 376 9.66 32.26 7.41
CA GLN A 376 8.61 31.87 8.36
C GLN A 376 9.13 31.49 9.77
N ARG A 377 10.45 31.47 9.99
CA ARG A 377 11.04 31.13 11.32
C ARG A 377 10.87 32.20 12.39
N HIS A 378 10.39 33.41 12.08
CA HIS A 378 10.24 34.47 13.08
C HIS A 378 8.94 34.39 13.93
N HIS A 379 8.01 33.46 13.65
CA HIS A 379 6.78 33.32 14.43
C HIS A 379 6.69 32.08 15.34
N CYS A 380 7.67 31.17 15.33
CA CYS A 380 7.71 30.00 16.23
C CYS A 380 8.77 30.12 17.35
N ARG A 381 9.01 31.33 17.86
CA ARG A 381 9.78 31.54 19.11
C ARG A 381 8.86 32.14 20.17
N ARG A 382 8.04 31.30 20.80
CA ARG A 382 7.47 31.49 22.15
C ARG A 382 6.64 30.25 22.47
N GLY A 383 7.12 29.41 23.37
CA GLY A 383 6.33 28.32 23.91
C GLY A 383 7.08 27.05 24.28
N ILE A 384 8.33 27.12 24.72
CA ILE A 384 8.92 26.08 25.60
C ILE A 384 9.89 26.79 26.55
N GLU A 385 9.41 27.12 27.75
CA GLU A 385 10.23 27.24 28.96
C GLU A 385 9.43 26.65 30.12
N ILE A 386 9.98 25.55 30.66
CA ILE A 386 9.72 24.80 31.92
C ILE A 386 8.31 24.26 32.16
#